data_AF-A0A938LJN7-F1
#
_entry.id   AF-A0A938LJN7-F1
#
_cell.length_a   1.000
_cell.length_b   1.000
_cell.length_c   1.000
_cell.angle_alpha   90.00
_cell.angle_beta   90.00
_cell.angle_gamma   90.00
#
_symmetry.space_group_name_H-M   'P 1'
#
loop_
_entity.id
_entity.type
_entity.pdbx_description
1 polymer ?
#
loop_
_entity_poly.entity_id
_entity_poly.type
_entity_poly.pdbx_seq_one_letter_code
_entity_poly.pdbx_strand_id
1 'polypeptide(L)'
;ATELRDSLVKAIADQNADAAAAVQNLMILWEDMPQVADRSIQEATRGLDARKLALALAGADPATRTRIVGNLSERTRAMIDEEAQLMKQPKAEEIEQAREEILAILRALSAKGELQFQGA
;
A
#
# COMPACT_ATOMS: atom_id res chain seq x y z
N ALA A 1 -13.12 12.35 13.53
CA ALA A 1 -13.43 11.13 12.75
C ALA A 1 -12.46 10.00 13.11
N THR A 2 -11.14 10.24 13.05
CA THR A 2 -10.08 9.28 13.39
C THR A 2 -10.18 8.72 14.82
N GLU A 3 -10.37 9.59 15.83
CA GLU A 3 -10.51 9.13 17.23
C GLU A 3 -11.73 8.21 17.47
N LEU A 4 -12.83 8.47 16.75
CA LEU A 4 -14.03 7.62 16.83
C LEU A 4 -13.77 6.26 16.16
N ARG A 5 -13.15 6.26 14.98
CA ARG A 5 -12.73 5.04 14.29
C ARG A 5 -11.83 4.18 15.19
N ASP A 6 -10.81 4.78 15.79
CA ASP A 6 -9.82 4.06 16.59
C ASP A 6 -10.44 3.50 17.88
N SER A 7 -11.34 4.25 18.51
CA SER A 7 -12.08 3.74 19.68
C SER A 7 -13.04 2.61 19.33
N LEU A 8 -13.69 2.64 18.16
CA LEU A 8 -14.53 1.54 17.66
C LEU A 8 -13.70 0.29 17.35
N VAL A 9 -12.57 0.43 16.63
CA VAL A 9 -11.66 -0.69 16.35
C VAL A 9 -11.13 -1.31 17.64
N LYS A 10 -10.80 -0.48 18.64
CA LYS A 10 -10.39 -0.97 19.96
C LYS A 10 -11.51 -1.73 20.67
N ALA A 11 -12.74 -1.20 20.67
CA ALA A 11 -13.88 -1.90 21.28
C ALA A 11 -14.20 -3.25 20.59
N ILE A 12 -13.93 -3.36 19.29
CA ILE A 12 -14.00 -4.63 18.56
C ILE A 12 -12.85 -5.55 19.01
N ALA A 13 -11.62 -5.04 19.12
CA ALA A 13 -10.45 -5.82 19.52
C ALA A 13 -10.60 -6.41 20.93
N ASP A 14 -11.19 -5.65 21.87
CA ASP A 14 -11.46 -6.09 23.24
C ASP A 14 -12.42 -7.31 23.30
N GLN A 15 -13.24 -7.50 22.25
CA GLN A 15 -14.18 -8.63 22.14
C GLN A 15 -13.67 -9.73 21.21
N ASN A 16 -13.04 -9.35 20.10
CA ASN A 16 -12.55 -10.24 19.06
C ASN A 16 -11.39 -9.58 18.29
N ALA A 17 -10.17 -10.01 18.59
CA ALA A 17 -8.95 -9.51 17.95
C ALA A 17 -8.91 -9.79 16.43
N ASP A 18 -9.38 -10.96 15.99
CA ASP A 18 -9.39 -11.35 14.57
C ASP A 18 -10.35 -10.46 13.76
N ALA A 19 -11.51 -10.14 14.33
CA ALA A 19 -12.47 -9.22 13.72
C ALA A 19 -11.90 -7.79 13.62
N ALA A 20 -11.20 -7.32 14.66
CA ALA A 20 -10.55 -6.02 14.61
C ALA A 20 -9.44 -5.97 13.56
N ALA A 21 -8.63 -7.02 13.46
CA ALA A 21 -7.60 -7.15 12.43
C ALA A 21 -8.22 -7.15 11.02
N ALA A 22 -9.33 -7.87 10.81
CA ALA A 22 -10.05 -7.87 9.55
C ALA A 22 -10.58 -6.46 9.20
N VAL A 23 -11.15 -5.75 10.16
CA VAL A 23 -11.60 -4.36 9.97
C VAL A 23 -10.43 -3.44 9.63
N GLN A 24 -9.29 -3.56 10.31
CA GLN A 24 -8.08 -2.80 9.99
C GLN A 24 -7.58 -3.07 8.57
N ASN A 25 -7.67 -4.32 8.11
CA ASN A 25 -7.28 -4.68 6.74
C ASN A 25 -8.20 -4.06 5.68
N LEU A 26 -9.47 -3.84 6.03
CA LEU A 26 -10.47 -3.18 5.17
C LEU A 26 -10.39 -1.64 5.20
N MET A 27 -9.56 -1.04 6.06
CA MET A 27 -9.42 0.41 6.14
C MET A 27 -8.62 1.01 4.97
N ILE A 28 -7.82 0.20 4.30
CA ILE A 28 -7.14 0.57 3.07
C ILE A 28 -6.97 -0.66 2.18
N LEU A 29 -7.46 -0.53 0.96
CA LEU A 29 -7.36 -1.52 -0.10
C LEU A 29 -6.39 -1.04 -1.16
N TRP A 30 -5.92 -1.97 -1.99
CA TRP A 30 -5.07 -1.62 -3.14
C TRP A 30 -5.77 -0.65 -4.10
N GLU A 31 -7.09 -0.74 -4.21
CA GLU A 31 -7.92 0.14 -5.05
C GLU A 31 -7.95 1.59 -4.55
N ASP A 32 -7.62 1.83 -3.28
CA ASP A 32 -7.59 3.17 -2.68
C ASP A 32 -6.29 3.92 -2.99
N MET A 33 -5.28 3.24 -3.53
CA MET A 33 -3.95 3.81 -3.81
C MET A 33 -3.99 5.16 -4.54
N PRO A 34 -4.83 5.39 -5.57
CA PRO A 34 -4.92 6.69 -6.25
C PRO A 34 -5.25 7.86 -5.31
N GLN A 35 -5.93 7.60 -4.20
CA GLN A 35 -6.38 8.58 -3.21
C GLN A 35 -5.38 8.77 -2.05
N VAL A 36 -4.34 7.94 -1.94
CA VAL A 36 -3.35 8.06 -0.87
C VAL A 36 -2.43 9.26 -1.14
N ALA A 37 -2.13 10.05 -0.10
CA ALA A 37 -1.27 11.21 -0.21
C ALA A 37 0.19 10.83 -0.46
N ASP A 38 0.91 11.69 -1.18
CA ASP A 38 2.28 11.46 -1.64
C ASP A 38 3.23 11.07 -0.49
N ARG A 39 3.13 11.75 0.65
CA ARG A 39 3.94 11.42 1.84
C ARG A 39 3.72 9.96 2.28
N SER A 40 2.47 9.51 2.35
CA SER A 40 2.16 8.14 2.76
C SER A 40 2.64 7.10 1.74
N ILE A 41 2.56 7.40 0.43
CA ILE A 41 3.13 6.55 -0.62
C ILE A 41 4.66 6.45 -0.47
N GLN A 42 5.33 7.58 -0.23
CA GLN A 42 6.79 7.61 -0.07
C GLN A 42 7.25 6.82 1.15
N GLU A 43 6.51 6.89 2.26
CA GLU A 43 6.76 6.06 3.44
C GLU A 43 6.55 4.57 3.13
N ALA A 44 5.42 4.22 2.48
CA ALA A 44 5.06 2.84 2.19
C ALA A 44 5.96 2.15 1.15
N THR A 45 6.58 2.92 0.26
CA THR A 45 7.51 2.40 -0.75
C THR A 45 8.97 2.43 -0.29
N ARG A 46 9.26 3.05 0.87
CA ARG A 46 10.62 3.19 1.37
C ARG A 46 11.20 1.84 1.78
N GLY A 47 12.41 1.56 1.28
CA GLY A 47 13.12 0.32 1.61
C GLY A 47 12.67 -0.91 0.82
N LEU A 48 11.64 -0.78 -0.02
CA LEU A 48 11.31 -1.81 -1.01
C LEU A 48 12.29 -1.74 -2.18
N ASP A 49 12.76 -2.90 -2.63
CA ASP A 49 13.63 -2.99 -3.79
C ASP A 49 12.83 -2.84 -5.11
N ALA A 50 13.56 -2.64 -6.22
CA ALA A 50 12.94 -2.45 -7.53
C ALA A 50 12.14 -3.67 -7.99
N ARG A 51 12.55 -4.88 -7.61
CA ARG A 51 11.88 -6.13 -7.97
C ARG A 51 10.52 -6.24 -7.28
N LYS A 52 10.45 -5.94 -5.98
CA LYS A 52 9.19 -5.91 -5.21
C LYS A 52 8.23 -4.86 -5.75
N LEU A 53 8.74 -3.66 -6.04
CA LEU A 53 7.91 -2.60 -6.64
C LEU A 53 7.42 -2.99 -8.04
N ALA A 54 8.24 -3.65 -8.86
CA ALA A 54 7.84 -4.18 -10.16
C ALA A 54 6.73 -5.24 -10.04
N LEU A 55 6.85 -6.17 -9.07
CA LEU A 55 5.81 -7.16 -8.78
C LEU A 55 4.49 -6.50 -8.34
N ALA A 56 4.54 -5.55 -7.40
CA ALA A 56 3.34 -4.87 -6.91
C ALA A 56 2.61 -4.08 -8.03
N LEU A 57 3.38 -3.49 -8.95
CA LEU A 57 2.88 -2.72 -10.09
C LEU A 57 2.43 -3.58 -11.28
N ALA A 58 2.70 -4.89 -11.27
CA ALA A 58 2.28 -5.78 -12.33
C ALA A 58 0.74 -5.81 -12.41
N GLY A 59 0.19 -5.45 -13.58
CA GLY A 59 -1.26 -5.39 -13.79
C GLY A 59 -2.00 -4.34 -12.95
N ALA A 60 -1.28 -3.41 -12.31
CA ALA A 60 -1.92 -2.29 -11.62
C ALA A 60 -2.61 -1.36 -12.63
N ASP A 61 -3.74 -0.78 -12.24
CA ASP A 61 -4.44 0.19 -13.09
C ASP A 61 -3.57 1.46 -13.30
N PRO A 62 -3.82 2.23 -14.38
CA PRO A 62 -3.01 3.39 -14.70
C PRO A 62 -2.96 4.46 -13.61
N ALA A 63 -4.03 4.64 -12.83
CA ALA A 63 -4.09 5.65 -11.78
C ALA A 63 -3.20 5.24 -10.60
N THR A 64 -3.31 3.99 -10.16
CA THR A 64 -2.44 3.42 -9.11
C THR A 64 -0.97 3.43 -9.52
N ARG A 65 -0.67 2.98 -10.75
CA ARG A 65 0.71 3.01 -11.27
C ARG A 65 1.26 4.42 -11.26
N THR A 66 0.51 5.38 -11.80
CA THR A 66 0.93 6.79 -11.84
C THR A 66 1.18 7.35 -10.45
N ARG A 67 0.29 7.05 -9.49
CA ARG A 67 0.43 7.50 -8.11
C ARG A 67 1.71 7.00 -7.45
N ILE A 68 1.97 5.70 -7.55
CA ILE A 68 3.15 5.08 -6.92
C ILE A 68 4.43 5.56 -7.61
N VAL A 69 4.49 5.44 -8.94
CA VAL A 69 5.67 5.78 -9.75
C VAL A 69 6.02 7.28 -9.68
N GLY A 70 5.01 8.15 -9.57
CA GLY A 70 5.18 9.59 -9.37
C GLY A 70 5.90 9.96 -8.08
N ASN A 71 5.88 9.07 -7.08
CA ASN A 71 6.55 9.25 -5.79
C ASN A 71 7.93 8.59 -5.70
N LEU A 72 8.44 8.02 -6.80
CA LEU A 72 9.75 7.39 -6.87
C LEU A 72 10.80 8.30 -7.53
N SER A 73 12.08 7.96 -7.37
CA SER A 73 13.15 8.62 -8.12
C SER A 73 13.21 8.13 -9.57
N GLU A 74 13.74 8.93 -10.50
CA GLU A 74 13.95 8.49 -11.90
C GLU A 74 14.77 7.21 -11.99
N ARG A 75 15.82 7.10 -11.16
CA ARG A 75 16.65 5.90 -11.07
C ARG A 75 15.83 4.68 -10.66
N THR A 76 15.01 4.80 -9.61
CA THR A 76 14.16 3.70 -9.13
C THR A 76 13.14 3.29 -10.19
N ARG A 77 12.55 4.25 -10.91
CA ARG A 77 11.64 3.97 -12.02
C ARG A 77 12.32 3.15 -13.12
N ALA A 78 13.52 3.54 -13.53
CA ALA A 78 14.27 2.80 -14.55
C ALA A 78 14.56 1.35 -14.11
N MET A 79 14.98 1.15 -12.85
CA MET A 79 15.21 -0.19 -12.30
C MET A 79 13.93 -1.05 -12.24
N ILE A 80 12.79 -0.44 -11.91
CA ILE A 80 11.49 -1.14 -11.93
C ILE A 80 11.13 -1.59 -13.34
N ASP A 81 11.34 -0.74 -14.34
CA ASP A 81 11.04 -1.08 -15.74
C ASP A 81 11.96 -2.19 -16.25
N GLU A 82 13.25 -2.19 -15.85
CA GLU A 82 14.18 -3.30 -16.13
C GLU A 82 13.71 -4.61 -15.48
N GLU A 83 13.38 -4.61 -14.19
CA GLU A 83 12.86 -5.77 -13.46
C GLU A 83 11.55 -6.29 -14.08
N ALA A 84 10.65 -5.40 -14.49
CA ALA A 84 9.40 -5.76 -15.15
C ALA A 84 9.64 -6.44 -16.51
N GLN A 85 10.67 -6.06 -17.27
CA GLN A 85 11.03 -6.73 -18.53
C GLN A 85 11.59 -8.14 -18.30
N LEU A 86 12.30 -8.35 -17.19
CA LEU A 86 12.78 -9.67 -16.79
C LEU A 86 11.63 -10.58 -16.34
N MET A 87 10.56 -10.00 -15.79
CA MET A 87 9.34 -10.70 -15.39
C MET A 87 8.41 -10.93 -16.57
N LYS A 88 8.57 -12.06 -17.27
CA LYS A 88 7.69 -12.40 -18.41
C LYS A 88 6.22 -12.56 -18.01
N GLN A 89 5.95 -13.26 -16.90
CA GLN A 89 4.61 -13.44 -16.30
C GLN A 89 4.76 -13.78 -14.80
N PRO A 90 4.70 -12.80 -13.89
CA PRO A 90 4.72 -13.07 -12.46
C PRO A 90 3.46 -13.84 -12.02
N LYS A 91 3.57 -14.69 -11.01
CA LYS A 91 2.40 -15.40 -10.46
C LYS A 91 1.51 -14.42 -9.70
N ALA A 92 0.20 -14.62 -9.76
CA ALA A 92 -0.76 -13.80 -9.02
C ALA A 92 -0.44 -13.73 -7.51
N GLU A 93 0.04 -14.84 -6.93
CA GLU A 93 0.48 -14.90 -5.53
C GLU A 93 1.67 -13.97 -5.22
N GLU A 94 2.66 -13.89 -6.12
CA GLU A 94 3.82 -13.00 -5.95
C GLU A 94 3.43 -11.52 -6.03
N ILE A 95 2.48 -11.21 -6.92
CA ILE A 95 1.90 -9.87 -7.04
C ILE A 95 1.17 -9.50 -5.75
N GLU A 96 0.31 -10.40 -5.25
CA GLU A 96 -0.48 -10.15 -4.05
C GLU A 96 0.41 -9.98 -2.81
N GLN A 97 1.43 -10.82 -2.64
CA GLN A 97 2.41 -10.67 -1.56
C GLN A 97 3.13 -9.32 -1.62
N ALA A 98 3.56 -8.89 -2.81
CA ALA A 98 4.24 -7.60 -2.97
C ALA A 98 3.30 -6.41 -2.66
N ARG A 99 2.02 -6.50 -3.04
CA ARG A 99 1.01 -5.48 -2.71
C ARG A 99 0.70 -5.46 -1.21
N GLU A 100 0.59 -6.62 -0.60
CA GLU A 100 0.34 -6.76 0.84
C GLU A 100 1.47 -6.17 1.68
N GLU A 101 2.74 -6.26 1.24
CA GLU A 101 3.85 -5.56 1.92
C GLU A 101 3.65 -4.04 1.95
N ILE A 102 3.19 -3.44 0.84
CA ILE A 102 2.89 -2.00 0.76
C ILE A 102 1.69 -1.67 1.65
N LEU A 103 0.61 -2.46 1.57
CA LEU A 103 -0.61 -2.25 2.34
C LEU A 103 -0.36 -2.40 3.84
N ALA A 104 0.48 -3.35 4.26
CA ALA A 104 0.85 -3.52 5.67
C ALA A 104 1.50 -2.26 6.24
N ILE A 105 2.38 -1.59 5.48
CA ILE A 105 2.99 -0.33 5.91
C ILE A 105 1.93 0.78 5.99
N LEU A 106 1.04 0.89 4.99
CA LEU A 106 -0.03 1.88 5.01
C LEU A 106 -1.03 1.67 6.16
N ARG A 107 -1.36 0.42 6.50
CA ARG A 107 -2.20 0.07 7.67
C ARG A 107 -1.51 0.44 8.97
N ALA A 108 -0.20 0.22 9.07
CA ALA A 108 0.59 0.66 10.22
C ALA A 108 0.62 2.20 10.35
N LEU A 109 0.74 2.94 9.25
CA LEU A 109 0.60 4.41 9.25
C LEU A 109 -0.81 4.83 9.67
N SER A 110 -1.84 4.12 9.23
CA SER A 110 -3.23 4.41 9.58
C SER A 110 -3.52 4.23 11.06
N ALA A 111 -2.98 3.16 11.66
CA ALA A 111 -3.06 2.88 13.09
C ALA A 111 -2.35 3.93 13.95
N LYS A 112 -1.33 4.62 13.40
CA LYS A 112 -0.65 5.74 14.04
C LYS A 112 -1.33 7.10 13.79
N GLY A 113 -2.34 7.15 12.93
CA GLY A 113 -2.94 8.40 12.46
C GLY A 113 -2.04 9.20 11.50
N GLU A 114 -1.02 8.56 10.94
CA GLU A 114 -0.05 9.17 10.02
C GLU A 114 -0.41 8.96 8.54
N LEU A 115 -1.32 8.02 8.24
CA LEU A 115 -1.85 7.82 6.88
C LEU A 115 -2.70 9.02 6.47
N GLN A 116 -2.36 9.61 5.33
CA GLN A 116 -3.06 10.76 4.76
C GLN A 116 -3.64 10.38 3.39
N PHE A 117 -4.83 10.88 3.10
CA PHE A 117 -5.47 10.81 1.80
C PHE A 117 -5.47 12.19 1.14
N GLN A 118 -5.59 12.23 -0.18
CA GLN A 118 -5.65 13.49 -0.91
C GLN A 118 -6.88 14.29 -0.50
N GLY A 119 -6.66 15.52 -0.01
CA GLY A 119 -7.74 16.43 0.39
C GLY A 119 -8.26 16.26 1.82
N ALA A 120 -7.53 15.55 2.69
CA ALA A 120 -7.79 15.45 4.12
C ALA A 120 -6.74 16.21 4.96
#